data_AF-A0A316B0I6-F1
#
_entry.id   AF-A0A316B0I6-F1
#
_cell.length_a   1.000
_cell.length_b   1.000
_cell.length_c   1.000
_cell.angle_alpha   90.00
_cell.angle_beta   90.00
_cell.angle_gamma   90.00
#
_symmetry.space_group_name_H-M   'P 1'
#
loop_
_entity.id
_entity.type
_entity.pdbx_description
1 polymer ?
#
loop_
_entity_poly.entity_id
_entity_poly.type
_entity_poly.pdbx_seq_one_letter_code
_entity_poly.pdbx_strand_id
1 'polypeptide(L)'
;MKNSFPSVILSVAKNLAMLSIAAIMLIACGGDNGSSAKDEDSSSSVADEEKSSSSTKNGSSSDKESSSSAKESSSSQSKYVCDIYTLADALSCKCDENREGKLSYNYDSNVELVCIHDAELNKWGWIVKKDESSSSSEARSSSSSAKSSSSSSVILSSSSEVSSSSVKSSSSVASSSSAKSSSSSVKSSSSSAKSSSSSAKSSSSSVKVSSSSSEYVPFDHKKYLAPEMTVGPDRYKQFTDSRNGRSYYYITITGKDTSGNANSVTVMAENLNIGEMIRGRKNQEDDSKIERYCYDNDTTNCDRYGGLYQWAEMMDLPSECNTKSCADQIKENHQGICPTGWRLLTYNDMYTIVNADGNKYGIEGVRAIPFGGYNTTGYSLVGAGYLWNSVFKNVDSITYWYYPEEDVVEESSPVGAKASGTSVSGTDFMFYAQYKTQGMSVRCVMVE
;
A
#
# COMPACT_ATOMS: atom_id res chain seq x y z
N MET A 1 -21.05 52.43 12.84
CA MET A 1 -21.55 51.62 13.98
C MET A 1 -22.56 52.43 14.77
N LYS A 2 -23.83 52.04 14.71
CA LYS A 2 -24.87 52.35 15.71
C LYS A 2 -25.78 51.12 15.81
N ASN A 3 -25.47 50.34 16.84
CA ASN A 3 -26.29 49.49 17.72
C ASN A 3 -27.57 48.80 17.23
N SER A 4 -27.58 47.51 17.57
CA SER A 4 -28.62 46.79 18.34
C SER A 4 -29.53 45.79 17.61
N PHE A 5 -29.20 44.51 17.78
CA PHE A 5 -30.15 43.40 17.98
C PHE A 5 -30.91 43.57 19.32
N PRO A 6 -32.11 42.96 19.55
CA PRO A 6 -32.39 41.51 19.72
C PRO A 6 -33.75 41.07 19.08
N SER A 7 -34.29 39.84 19.05
CA SER A 7 -33.90 38.44 19.28
C SER A 7 -35.16 37.55 19.03
N VAL A 8 -34.94 36.22 18.87
CA VAL A 8 -35.79 35.04 19.17
C VAL A 8 -36.85 34.46 18.17
N ILE A 9 -36.84 33.10 18.09
CA ILE A 9 -37.91 32.08 17.82
C ILE A 9 -38.03 31.61 16.34
N LEU A 10 -38.16 30.33 15.91
CA LEU A 10 -38.03 28.93 16.40
C LEU A 10 -38.41 27.99 15.20
N SER A 11 -38.10 26.69 15.33
CA SER A 11 -38.56 25.50 14.57
C SER A 11 -37.54 24.97 13.56
N VAL A 12 -36.90 23.79 13.71
CA VAL A 12 -37.25 22.42 14.16
C VAL A 12 -38.13 21.64 13.17
N ALA A 13 -37.48 20.62 12.60
CA ALA A 13 -37.97 19.34 12.10
C ALA A 13 -38.87 19.29 10.85
N LYS A 14 -38.43 18.52 9.84
CA LYS A 14 -39.11 17.27 9.43
C LYS A 14 -38.25 16.46 8.46
N ASN A 15 -37.74 15.33 8.96
CA ASN A 15 -37.60 14.11 8.16
C ASN A 15 -39.00 13.61 7.79
N LEU A 16 -39.20 13.14 6.56
CA LEU A 16 -40.22 12.16 6.27
C LEU A 16 -39.75 11.22 5.16
N ALA A 17 -39.96 9.93 5.42
CA ALA A 17 -39.62 8.79 4.60
C ALA A 17 -40.43 8.71 3.29
N MET A 18 -39.84 8.08 2.26
CA MET A 18 -40.60 7.42 1.19
C MET A 18 -39.97 6.06 0.89
N LEU A 19 -40.64 5.00 1.35
CA LEU A 19 -40.55 3.67 0.75
C LEU A 19 -41.11 3.75 -0.67
N SER A 20 -40.43 3.16 -1.65
CA SER A 20 -41.10 2.70 -2.87
C SER A 20 -40.54 1.33 -3.29
N ILE A 21 -41.46 0.36 -3.22
CA ILE A 21 -41.36 -1.01 -3.70
C ILE A 21 -41.50 -0.98 -5.21
N ALA A 22 -40.52 -1.49 -5.95
CA ALA A 22 -40.67 -1.78 -7.38
C ALA A 22 -40.91 -3.29 -7.55
N ALA A 23 -42.18 -3.64 -7.69
CA ALA A 23 -42.63 -4.91 -8.23
C ALA A 23 -42.44 -4.90 -9.75
N ILE A 24 -41.79 -5.92 -10.32
CA ILE A 24 -41.80 -6.17 -11.77
C ILE A 24 -42.73 -7.36 -12.00
N MET A 25 -43.95 -7.07 -12.43
CA MET A 25 -44.89 -8.03 -13.01
C MET A 25 -44.70 -8.06 -14.53
N LEU A 26 -44.42 -9.28 -15.01
CA LEU A 26 -44.97 -9.93 -16.19
C LEU A 26 -45.58 -9.05 -17.30
N ILE A 27 -44.98 -9.13 -18.49
CA ILE A 27 -45.67 -8.96 -19.77
C ILE A 27 -45.91 -10.36 -20.35
N ALA A 28 -47.15 -10.58 -20.76
CA ALA A 28 -47.67 -11.83 -21.30
C ALA A 28 -47.81 -11.79 -22.84
N CYS A 29 -47.81 -13.00 -23.40
CA CYS A 29 -48.47 -13.49 -24.62
C CYS A 29 -47.93 -13.15 -26.02
N GLY A 30 -47.60 -14.22 -26.75
CA GLY A 30 -48.14 -14.43 -28.10
C GLY A 30 -47.25 -15.24 -29.05
N GLY A 31 -47.70 -16.42 -29.50
CA GLY A 31 -47.22 -17.04 -30.74
C GLY A 31 -47.22 -18.57 -30.76
N ASP A 32 -48.24 -19.15 -31.38
CA ASP A 32 -48.55 -20.59 -31.53
C ASP A 32 -47.61 -21.42 -32.44
N ASN A 33 -47.81 -22.74 -32.29
CA ASN A 33 -47.76 -23.83 -33.28
C ASN A 33 -46.46 -24.60 -33.55
N GLY A 34 -46.57 -25.93 -33.35
CA GLY A 34 -46.12 -26.87 -34.37
C GLY A 34 -45.43 -28.15 -33.89
N SER A 35 -46.25 -29.13 -33.50
CA SER A 35 -46.12 -30.56 -33.83
C SER A 35 -44.75 -31.27 -33.75
N SER A 36 -44.64 -32.23 -32.83
CA SER A 36 -44.61 -33.65 -33.24
C SER A 36 -44.74 -34.54 -32.02
N ALA A 37 -45.72 -35.43 -32.08
CA ALA A 37 -46.04 -36.44 -31.09
C ALA A 37 -45.20 -37.71 -31.29
N LYS A 38 -45.35 -38.61 -30.31
CA LYS A 38 -45.19 -40.08 -30.37
C LYS A 38 -43.76 -40.58 -30.14
N ASP A 39 -43.50 -41.61 -29.34
CA ASP A 39 -44.38 -42.54 -28.66
C ASP A 39 -43.51 -43.44 -27.75
N GLU A 40 -44.16 -43.96 -26.70
CA GLU A 40 -44.00 -45.31 -26.13
C GLU A 40 -42.82 -45.67 -25.19
N ASP A 41 -43.28 -46.19 -24.05
CA ASP A 41 -42.90 -47.45 -23.42
C ASP A 41 -41.77 -47.56 -22.36
N SER A 42 -42.26 -47.63 -21.12
CA SER A 42 -42.30 -48.86 -20.31
C SER A 42 -41.00 -49.44 -19.75
N SER A 43 -40.91 -49.27 -18.41
CA SER A 43 -40.58 -50.32 -17.43
C SER A 43 -39.16 -50.90 -17.48
N SER A 44 -38.56 -51.50 -16.46
CA SER A 44 -39.04 -52.11 -15.23
C SER A 44 -37.80 -52.44 -14.37
N SER A 45 -38.05 -52.54 -13.06
CA SER A 45 -37.51 -53.53 -12.12
C SER A 45 -36.00 -53.79 -12.02
N VAL A 46 -35.47 -53.76 -10.80
CA VAL A 46 -35.13 -55.01 -10.07
C VAL A 46 -35.01 -54.72 -8.57
N ALA A 47 -35.39 -55.72 -7.79
CA ALA A 47 -35.57 -55.72 -6.35
C ALA A 47 -34.45 -56.49 -5.61
N ASP A 48 -34.54 -56.40 -4.29
CA ASP A 48 -34.27 -57.43 -3.26
C ASP A 48 -33.11 -57.23 -2.26
N GLU A 49 -33.57 -57.10 -1.00
CA GLU A 49 -33.13 -57.76 0.26
C GLU A 49 -31.70 -57.51 0.82
N GLU A 50 -31.43 -57.44 2.13
CA GLU A 50 -32.17 -57.69 3.38
C GLU A 50 -31.34 -57.12 4.58
N LYS A 51 -32.04 -56.80 5.68
CA LYS A 51 -31.63 -56.92 7.12
C LYS A 51 -30.65 -55.93 7.79
N SER A 52 -31.16 -55.13 8.75
CA SER A 52 -31.19 -55.47 10.20
C SER A 52 -31.34 -54.24 11.14
N SER A 53 -32.33 -54.32 12.06
CA SER A 53 -32.41 -53.81 13.47
C SER A 53 -31.88 -52.40 13.84
N SER A 54 -32.50 -51.56 14.68
CA SER A 54 -33.62 -51.62 15.63
C SER A 54 -33.83 -50.22 16.25
N SER A 55 -35.08 -49.85 16.55
CA SER A 55 -35.60 -48.98 17.64
C SER A 55 -34.80 -47.72 18.04
N THR A 56 -35.33 -46.48 18.11
CA THR A 56 -36.42 -46.04 19.01
C THR A 56 -36.82 -44.58 18.68
N LYS A 57 -37.99 -44.19 19.19
CA LYS A 57 -38.90 -43.08 18.85
C LYS A 57 -38.45 -41.62 19.08
N ASN A 58 -39.15 -40.77 18.33
CA ASN A 58 -39.72 -39.44 18.63
C ASN A 58 -38.86 -38.16 18.52
N GLY A 59 -39.35 -37.23 17.69
CA GLY A 59 -39.39 -35.80 18.05
C GLY A 59 -39.02 -34.79 16.95
N SER A 60 -39.89 -34.58 15.97
CA SER A 60 -40.13 -33.25 15.36
C SER A 60 -40.52 -32.26 16.48
N SER A 61 -40.34 -30.94 16.46
CA SER A 61 -40.06 -29.92 15.45
C SER A 61 -39.75 -28.61 16.21
N SER A 62 -39.14 -27.66 15.50
CA SER A 62 -39.21 -26.18 15.57
C SER A 62 -40.11 -25.52 16.66
N ASP A 63 -39.80 -24.39 17.28
CA ASP A 63 -39.35 -23.10 16.74
C ASP A 63 -38.79 -22.16 17.84
N LYS A 64 -38.16 -21.08 17.36
CA LYS A 64 -37.59 -19.90 18.03
C LYS A 64 -38.45 -19.28 19.16
N GLU A 65 -37.78 -18.78 20.21
CA GLU A 65 -37.60 -17.32 20.42
C GLU A 65 -36.59 -16.98 21.54
N SER A 66 -35.66 -16.09 21.18
CA SER A 66 -35.02 -15.02 21.94
C SER A 66 -34.78 -15.14 23.45
N SER A 67 -33.50 -15.23 23.84
CA SER A 67 -32.96 -14.35 24.89
C SER A 67 -31.44 -14.24 24.81
N SER A 68 -30.99 -13.01 25.01
CA SER A 68 -29.61 -12.54 25.14
C SER A 68 -28.83 -13.30 26.21
N SER A 69 -27.60 -13.73 25.88
CA SER A 69 -26.45 -13.63 26.77
C SER A 69 -25.18 -14.02 26.05
N ALA A 70 -24.12 -13.30 26.42
CA ALA A 70 -22.74 -13.53 26.07
C ALA A 70 -22.38 -15.02 26.11
N LYS A 71 -21.62 -15.46 25.11
CA LYS A 71 -20.87 -16.70 25.21
C LYS A 71 -19.44 -16.44 24.78
N GLU A 72 -18.58 -16.47 25.79
CA GLU A 72 -17.15 -16.69 25.71
C GLU A 72 -16.84 -17.71 24.61
N SER A 73 -16.00 -17.30 23.66
CA SER A 73 -15.34 -18.21 22.74
C SER A 73 -13.97 -18.58 23.31
N SER A 74 -13.88 -19.82 23.79
CA SER A 74 -12.73 -20.72 23.76
C SER A 74 -11.34 -20.09 23.57
N SER A 75 -10.59 -20.12 24.67
CA SER A 75 -9.20 -19.72 24.82
C SER A 75 -8.24 -20.44 23.85
N SER A 76 -7.83 -19.73 22.80
CA SER A 76 -6.41 -19.68 22.47
C SER A 76 -5.83 -18.56 23.33
N GLN A 77 -4.83 -18.84 24.17
CA GLN A 77 -4.23 -17.79 25.00
C GLN A 77 -3.52 -16.80 24.08
N SER A 78 -4.23 -15.75 23.68
CA SER A 78 -3.63 -14.61 22.99
C SER A 78 -2.56 -14.03 23.92
N LYS A 79 -1.35 -13.89 23.40
CA LYS A 79 -0.20 -13.32 24.14
C LYS A 79 -0.51 -11.95 24.73
N TYR A 80 -1.41 -11.20 24.07
CA TYR A 80 -1.86 -9.88 24.46
C TYR A 80 -3.32 -9.90 24.88
N VAL A 81 -3.64 -9.13 25.91
CA VAL A 81 -5.01 -8.89 26.39
C VAL A 81 -5.72 -7.85 25.52
N CYS A 82 -4.96 -7.06 24.76
CA CYS A 82 -5.49 -6.17 23.73
C CYS A 82 -4.39 -5.75 22.75
N ASP A 83 -4.83 -5.48 21.52
CA ASP A 83 -4.04 -4.90 20.45
C ASP A 83 -4.50 -3.44 20.26
N ILE A 84 -3.57 -2.49 20.38
CA ILE A 84 -3.87 -1.05 20.27
C ILE A 84 -3.44 -0.57 18.88
N TYR A 85 -4.42 -0.28 18.02
CA TYR A 85 -4.21 0.25 16.66
C TYR A 85 -4.56 1.74 16.55
N THR A 86 -5.52 2.19 17.35
CA THR A 86 -6.07 3.55 17.34
C THR A 86 -6.15 4.14 18.75
N LEU A 87 -6.42 5.45 18.85
CA LEU A 87 -6.68 6.10 20.13
C LEU A 87 -7.94 5.55 20.82
N ALA A 88 -8.92 5.07 20.04
CA ALA A 88 -10.12 4.42 20.57
C ALA A 88 -9.79 3.05 21.20
N ASP A 89 -8.86 2.30 20.63
CA ASP A 89 -8.38 1.02 21.20
C ASP A 89 -7.58 1.25 22.49
N ALA A 90 -6.84 2.35 22.57
CA ALA A 90 -6.14 2.74 23.80
C ALA A 90 -7.13 3.09 24.93
N LEU A 91 -8.28 3.69 24.59
CA LEU A 91 -9.34 4.01 25.54
C LEU A 91 -10.12 2.77 26.00
N SER A 92 -10.38 1.82 25.09
CA SER A 92 -11.03 0.55 25.40
C SER A 92 -10.09 -0.44 26.10
N CYS A 93 -8.77 -0.30 25.89
CA CYS A 93 -7.74 -1.05 26.59
C CYS A 93 -7.09 -0.29 27.74
N LYS A 94 -7.90 0.29 28.63
CA LYS A 94 -7.40 0.95 29.83
C LYS A 94 -6.69 -0.05 30.76
N CYS A 95 -5.52 0.33 31.28
CA CYS A 95 -4.84 -0.40 32.36
C CYS A 95 -5.55 -0.13 33.69
N ASP A 96 -5.88 -1.20 34.41
CA ASP A 96 -6.55 -1.19 35.71
C ASP A 96 -6.10 -2.39 36.54
N GLU A 97 -6.62 -2.51 37.77
CA GLU A 97 -6.31 -3.59 38.71
C GLU A 97 -6.56 -4.99 38.14
N ASN A 98 -7.54 -5.15 37.26
CA ASN A 98 -7.84 -6.45 36.65
C ASN A 98 -6.82 -6.85 35.57
N ARG A 99 -6.02 -5.89 35.09
CA ARG A 99 -5.04 -6.08 34.02
C ARG A 99 -3.60 -5.93 34.48
N GLU A 100 -3.35 -5.83 35.79
CA GLU A 100 -2.00 -5.76 36.33
C GLU A 100 -1.12 -6.92 35.82
N GLY A 101 0.08 -6.58 35.31
CA GLY A 101 1.03 -7.54 34.76
C GLY A 101 0.63 -8.17 33.42
N LYS A 102 -0.53 -7.83 32.85
CA LYS A 102 -0.93 -8.27 31.51
C LYS A 102 -0.17 -7.51 30.44
N LEU A 103 -0.07 -8.13 29.27
CA LEU A 103 0.59 -7.56 28.10
C LEU A 103 -0.41 -6.97 27.11
N SER A 104 -0.04 -5.86 26.50
CA SER A 104 -0.68 -5.26 25.34
C SER A 104 0.37 -5.00 24.27
N TYR A 105 -0.05 -4.93 23.02
CA TYR A 105 0.82 -4.51 21.94
C TYR A 105 0.32 -3.19 21.34
N ASN A 106 1.19 -2.18 21.27
CA ASN A 106 0.89 -0.94 20.58
C ASN A 106 1.50 -0.99 19.17
N TYR A 107 0.64 -1.09 18.16
CA TYR A 107 1.04 -1.22 16.76
C TYR A 107 1.43 0.12 16.13
N ASP A 108 1.04 1.27 16.70
CA ASP A 108 1.48 2.58 16.21
C ASP A 108 2.94 2.87 16.58
N SER A 109 3.38 2.39 17.75
CA SER A 109 4.77 2.54 18.24
C SER A 109 5.61 1.26 18.17
N ASN A 110 5.03 0.13 17.78
CA ASN A 110 5.67 -1.19 17.66
C ASN A 110 6.36 -1.66 18.96
N VAL A 111 5.67 -1.55 20.09
CA VAL A 111 6.20 -1.90 21.41
C VAL A 111 5.24 -2.82 22.18
N GLU A 112 5.82 -3.78 22.90
CA GLU A 112 5.10 -4.57 23.90
C GLU A 112 4.99 -3.75 25.20
N LEU A 113 3.78 -3.64 25.73
CA LEU A 113 3.46 -2.88 26.93
C LEU A 113 3.04 -3.83 28.05
N VAL A 114 3.39 -3.49 29.29
CA VAL A 114 2.91 -4.16 30.51
C VAL A 114 2.14 -3.16 31.38
N CYS A 115 1.00 -3.58 31.91
CA CYS A 115 0.17 -2.75 32.79
C CYS A 115 0.71 -2.81 34.24
N ILE A 116 1.00 -1.64 34.82
CA ILE A 116 1.53 -1.51 36.18
C ILE A 116 0.76 -0.45 36.98
N HIS A 117 0.79 -0.58 38.30
CA HIS A 117 0.37 0.45 39.24
C HIS A 117 1.58 1.24 39.73
N ASP A 118 1.51 2.56 39.60
CA ASP A 118 2.43 3.48 40.26
C ASP A 118 1.86 3.84 41.64
N ALA A 119 2.52 3.34 42.69
CA ALA A 119 2.10 3.55 44.07
C ALA A 119 2.31 4.99 44.57
N GLU A 120 3.23 5.75 43.97
CA GLU A 120 3.51 7.14 44.36
C GLU A 120 2.46 8.08 43.77
N LEU A 121 2.02 7.80 42.54
CA LEU A 121 1.00 8.57 41.83
C LEU A 121 -0.43 8.00 41.98
N ASN A 122 -0.55 6.86 42.65
CA ASN A 122 -1.77 6.05 42.76
C ASN A 122 -2.50 5.89 41.41
N LYS A 123 -1.75 5.55 40.35
CA LYS A 123 -2.26 5.55 38.97
C LYS A 123 -1.83 4.30 38.22
N TRP A 124 -2.76 3.76 37.43
CA TRP A 124 -2.51 2.66 36.50
C TRP A 124 -2.02 3.16 35.15
N GLY A 125 -1.02 2.50 34.57
CA GLY A 125 -0.45 2.86 33.28
C GLY A 125 0.19 1.70 32.54
N TRP A 126 0.18 1.79 31.22
CA TRP A 126 0.94 0.90 30.35
C TRP A 126 2.37 1.42 30.20
N ILE A 127 3.36 0.57 30.42
CA ILE A 127 4.78 0.89 30.22
C ILE A 127 5.43 -0.07 29.22
N VAL A 128 6.45 0.39 28.51
CA VAL A 128 7.20 -0.45 27.56
C VAL A 128 7.94 -1.54 28.32
N LYS A 129 7.70 -2.79 27.94
CA LYS A 129 8.42 -3.95 28.47
C LYS A 129 9.81 -3.98 27.83
N LYS A 130 10.85 -4.05 28.66
CA LYS A 130 12.23 -4.28 28.20
C LYS A 130 12.47 -5.79 28.16
N ASP A 131 13.05 -6.30 27.07
CA ASP A 131 13.38 -7.72 26.95
C ASP A 131 14.58 -8.07 27.85
N GLU A 132 14.36 -8.95 28.82
CA GLU A 132 15.44 -9.63 29.56
C GLU A 132 15.73 -10.97 28.90
N SER A 133 16.86 -11.06 28.18
CA SER A 133 17.41 -12.35 27.75
C SER A 133 18.37 -12.91 28.81
N SER A 134 17.85 -13.89 29.57
CA SER A 134 18.49 -15.05 30.24
C SER A 134 19.58 -14.87 31.31
N SER A 135 19.22 -15.16 32.57
CA SER A 135 19.79 -16.28 33.34
C SER A 135 18.98 -16.53 34.62
N SER A 136 18.25 -17.65 34.69
CA SER A 136 17.86 -18.32 35.94
C SER A 136 19.14 -18.85 36.61
N SER A 137 19.38 -18.85 37.92
CA SER A 137 18.53 -18.97 39.11
C SER A 137 19.39 -18.62 40.34
N GLU A 138 18.83 -18.00 41.37
CA GLU A 138 18.90 -18.44 42.78
C GLU A 138 18.03 -17.51 43.64
N ALA A 139 17.18 -18.12 44.47
CA ALA A 139 16.42 -17.43 45.49
C ALA A 139 17.31 -17.17 46.72
N ARG A 140 17.29 -15.95 47.26
CA ARG A 140 17.09 -15.67 48.70
C ARG A 140 17.22 -14.16 49.03
N SER A 141 16.13 -13.67 49.63
CA SER A 141 16.02 -12.74 50.77
C SER A 141 16.99 -11.55 50.94
N SER A 142 16.33 -10.38 51.01
CA SER A 142 16.53 -9.26 51.96
C SER A 142 17.71 -8.29 51.85
N SER A 143 17.31 -7.02 51.70
CA SER A 143 17.73 -5.82 52.46
C SER A 143 18.68 -4.79 51.81
N SER A 144 18.16 -3.55 51.85
CA SER A 144 18.84 -2.26 52.07
C SER A 144 19.68 -1.58 50.96
N SER A 145 19.14 -0.44 50.53
CA SER A 145 19.77 0.89 50.51
C SER A 145 20.72 1.30 49.37
N ALA A 146 20.11 2.14 48.49
CA ALA A 146 20.60 3.44 48.01
C ALA A 146 21.87 3.52 47.11
N LYS A 147 21.68 3.94 45.85
CA LYS A 147 21.83 5.35 45.41
C LYS A 147 21.58 5.55 43.90
N SER A 148 20.52 6.32 43.63
CA SER A 148 20.36 7.45 42.68
C SER A 148 20.89 7.45 41.23
N SER A 149 19.99 7.98 40.40
CA SER A 149 20.12 8.78 39.16
C SER A 149 20.14 8.02 37.82
N SER A 150 19.44 8.41 36.75
CA SER A 150 18.36 9.37 36.45
C SER A 150 17.93 9.13 35.00
N SER A 151 16.72 9.63 34.64
CA SER A 151 16.21 9.97 33.27
C SER A 151 15.37 8.88 32.57
N SER A 152 14.27 9.16 31.86
CA SER A 152 13.32 10.28 31.75
C SER A 152 12.11 9.68 31.00
N SER A 153 10.89 9.89 31.49
CA SER A 153 9.65 9.32 30.94
C SER A 153 8.89 10.35 30.10
N VAL A 154 8.40 9.93 28.92
CA VAL A 154 7.47 10.69 28.08
C VAL A 154 6.05 10.20 28.32
N ILE A 155 5.19 11.11 28.78
CA ILE A 155 3.74 10.93 28.95
C ILE A 155 3.05 11.87 27.96
N LEU A 156 2.15 11.35 27.13
CA LEU A 156 1.26 12.13 26.27
C LEU A 156 -0.16 12.10 26.84
N SER A 157 -0.72 13.27 27.16
CA SER A 157 -2.15 13.47 27.34
C SER A 157 -2.52 14.92 26.99
N SER A 158 -3.63 15.04 26.28
CA SER A 158 -4.22 16.27 25.71
C SER A 158 -4.90 17.17 26.75
N SER A 159 -4.91 18.49 26.52
CA SER A 159 -6.12 19.30 26.20
C SER A 159 -5.97 20.80 26.55
N SER A 160 -6.35 21.64 25.57
CA SER A 160 -7.12 22.92 25.61
C SER A 160 -6.74 24.12 26.50
N GLU A 161 -6.48 25.23 25.79
CA GLU A 161 -7.11 26.57 25.89
C GLU A 161 -6.69 27.63 26.95
N VAL A 162 -6.74 28.88 26.45
CA VAL A 162 -6.89 30.22 27.05
C VAL A 162 -5.76 30.95 27.81
N SER A 163 -5.21 31.94 27.08
CA SER A 163 -5.27 33.39 27.37
C SER A 163 -4.12 34.16 28.05
N SER A 164 -3.66 35.17 27.27
CA SER A 164 -3.24 36.54 27.65
C SER A 164 -1.85 36.68 28.30
N SER A 165 -1.00 37.66 28.00
CA SER A 165 -1.19 39.02 27.45
C SER A 165 0.16 39.64 27.01
N SER A 166 0.11 40.50 25.98
CA SER A 166 0.75 41.83 25.79
C SER A 166 2.28 41.98 26.03
N VAL A 167 3.12 42.56 25.16
CA VAL A 167 3.06 43.90 24.51
C VAL A 167 4.14 44.10 23.39
N LYS A 168 3.73 44.83 22.33
CA LYS A 168 4.41 45.82 21.42
C LYS A 168 5.73 45.46 20.69
N SER A 169 5.78 45.41 19.33
CA SER A 169 5.74 46.49 18.29
C SER A 169 7.01 47.38 18.29
N SER A 170 7.68 47.81 17.21
CA SER A 170 7.49 47.76 15.73
C SER A 170 8.61 48.57 15.04
N SER A 171 8.78 48.38 13.72
CA SER A 171 9.35 49.34 12.71
C SER A 171 10.88 49.47 12.64
N SER A 172 11.53 49.82 11.53
CA SER A 172 11.11 50.32 10.21
C SER A 172 12.25 50.21 9.18
N VAL A 173 11.83 50.32 7.92
CA VAL A 173 12.52 50.51 6.64
C VAL A 173 13.67 51.55 6.59
N ALA A 174 14.62 51.39 5.65
CA ALA A 174 14.95 52.38 4.60
C ALA A 174 16.08 51.90 3.67
N SER A 175 15.93 52.27 2.40
CA SER A 175 16.69 51.87 1.21
C SER A 175 17.91 52.76 0.89
N SER A 176 18.51 52.48 -0.29
CA SER A 176 19.45 53.28 -1.11
C SER A 176 20.93 53.00 -0.84
N SER A 177 21.85 52.90 -1.80
CA SER A 177 21.88 53.16 -3.25
C SER A 177 23.20 52.53 -3.77
N SER A 178 23.20 51.74 -4.85
CA SER A 178 23.52 52.16 -6.22
C SER A 178 24.93 52.72 -6.44
N ALA A 179 25.78 51.97 -7.16
CA ALA A 179 26.63 52.37 -8.31
C ALA A 179 27.81 51.37 -8.43
N LYS A 180 27.82 50.41 -9.36
CA LYS A 180 28.18 50.50 -10.79
C LYS A 180 29.59 51.08 -11.07
N SER A 181 30.52 50.19 -11.43
CA SER A 181 31.53 50.33 -12.50
C SER A 181 32.42 49.07 -12.49
N SER A 182 32.22 48.05 -13.33
CA SER A 182 32.58 47.88 -14.75
C SER A 182 34.08 47.88 -15.08
N SER A 183 34.44 46.95 -15.98
CA SER A 183 35.74 46.70 -16.66
C SER A 183 36.71 45.77 -15.91
N SER A 184 37.41 44.82 -16.51
CA SER A 184 37.44 44.30 -17.89
C SER A 184 38.27 43.02 -17.92
N SER A 185 37.82 42.06 -18.71
CA SER A 185 38.56 41.09 -19.56
C SER A 185 40.10 41.13 -19.51
N VAL A 186 40.80 40.00 -19.27
CA VAL A 186 41.25 38.98 -20.26
C VAL A 186 42.38 38.08 -19.71
N LYS A 187 42.26 36.78 -20.04
CA LYS A 187 43.26 35.80 -20.50
C LYS A 187 44.54 35.44 -19.68
N SER A 188 44.53 34.16 -19.28
CA SER A 188 45.44 33.07 -19.72
C SER A 188 46.69 32.70 -18.90
N SER A 189 46.74 31.38 -18.58
CA SER A 189 47.92 30.47 -18.55
C SER A 189 49.03 30.76 -17.52
N SER A 190 49.68 29.80 -16.85
CA SER A 190 49.77 28.34 -16.98
C SER A 190 50.55 27.76 -15.79
N SER A 191 50.28 26.47 -15.53
CA SER A 191 51.20 25.41 -15.11
C SER A 191 51.88 25.42 -13.72
N SER A 192 51.42 24.46 -12.92
CA SER A 192 52.19 23.29 -12.46
C SER A 192 53.35 23.47 -11.45
N ALA A 193 53.09 23.06 -10.21
CA ALA A 193 54.04 22.26 -9.44
C ALA A 193 53.30 21.31 -8.48
N LYS A 194 53.64 20.01 -8.60
CA LYS A 194 53.29 18.92 -7.71
C LYS A 194 53.99 19.10 -6.35
N SER A 195 53.34 18.71 -5.25
CA SER A 195 53.83 17.63 -4.38
C SER A 195 52.96 17.44 -3.14
N SER A 196 52.87 16.18 -2.75
CA SER A 196 51.92 15.53 -1.86
C SER A 196 52.47 15.34 -0.44
N SER A 197 51.53 15.09 0.50
CA SER A 197 51.68 14.27 1.73
C SER A 197 52.50 14.88 2.88
N SER A 198 52.21 14.69 4.17
CA SER A 198 51.45 13.65 4.85
C SER A 198 51.17 14.01 6.33
N SER A 199 50.20 13.30 6.93
CA SER A 199 50.19 12.78 8.31
C SER A 199 49.92 13.70 9.52
N ALA A 200 48.72 13.58 10.10
CA ALA A 200 48.55 13.48 11.56
C ALA A 200 47.35 12.59 11.90
N LYS A 201 47.64 11.46 12.56
CA LYS A 201 46.67 10.54 13.17
C LYS A 201 46.07 11.18 14.42
N SER A 202 44.75 11.18 14.53
CA SER A 202 44.06 11.38 15.80
C SER A 202 43.20 10.15 16.08
N SER A 203 43.66 9.37 17.05
CA SER A 203 42.98 8.20 17.61
C SER A 203 41.67 8.64 18.27
N SER A 204 40.55 8.10 17.84
CA SER A 204 39.30 8.12 18.60
C SER A 204 38.81 6.68 18.69
N SER A 205 38.92 6.14 19.90
CA SER A 205 38.47 4.82 20.31
C SER A 205 36.94 4.80 20.31
N SER A 206 36.35 4.47 19.17
CA SER A 206 34.93 4.13 19.08
C SER A 206 34.78 2.66 19.43
N VAL A 207 34.26 2.42 20.62
CA VAL A 207 33.81 1.12 21.12
C VAL A 207 33.00 0.43 20.01
N LYS A 208 33.45 -0.77 19.61
CA LYS A 208 32.67 -1.65 18.75
C LYS A 208 31.42 -2.06 19.53
N VAL A 209 30.32 -1.33 19.30
CA VAL A 209 28.99 -1.84 19.59
C VAL A 209 28.77 -2.95 18.56
N SER A 210 28.96 -4.19 19.00
CA SER A 210 28.58 -5.36 18.23
C SER A 210 27.06 -5.40 18.21
N SER A 211 26.45 -4.59 17.34
CA SER A 211 25.03 -4.71 17.00
C SER A 211 24.85 -6.04 16.31
N SER A 212 24.38 -7.03 17.06
CA SER A 212 23.81 -8.25 16.49
C SER A 212 22.42 -7.91 15.91
N SER A 213 22.39 -7.01 14.94
CA SER A 213 21.26 -6.78 14.05
C SER A 213 21.71 -7.34 12.72
N SER A 214 21.14 -8.47 12.29
CA SER A 214 21.41 -9.01 10.97
C SER A 214 21.13 -7.92 9.94
N GLU A 215 22.16 -7.48 9.21
CA GLU A 215 22.01 -6.52 8.13
C GLU A 215 20.95 -7.04 7.15
N TYR A 216 20.05 -6.14 6.71
CA TYR A 216 19.04 -6.50 5.72
C TYR A 216 19.74 -6.97 4.43
N VAL A 217 19.37 -8.17 3.97
CA VAL A 217 19.84 -8.71 2.69
C VAL A 217 18.82 -8.34 1.63
N PRO A 218 19.18 -7.55 0.60
CA PRO A 218 18.27 -7.20 -0.49
C PRO A 218 17.69 -8.43 -1.17
N PHE A 219 16.46 -8.31 -1.64
CA PHE A 219 15.76 -9.36 -2.36
C PHE A 219 16.48 -9.68 -3.68
N ASP A 220 16.69 -10.96 -3.95
CA ASP A 220 17.26 -11.40 -5.23
C ASP A 220 16.20 -11.38 -6.34
N HIS A 221 16.16 -10.29 -7.08
CA HIS A 221 15.24 -10.06 -8.19
C HIS A 221 15.34 -11.08 -9.33
N LYS A 222 16.47 -11.80 -9.46
CA LYS A 222 16.62 -12.86 -10.47
C LYS A 222 15.59 -13.98 -10.30
N LYS A 223 15.04 -14.15 -9.09
CA LYS A 223 13.98 -15.13 -8.81
C LYS A 223 12.69 -14.89 -9.58
N TYR A 224 12.42 -13.66 -10.00
CA TYR A 224 11.24 -13.33 -10.80
C TYR A 224 11.52 -13.27 -12.30
N LEU A 225 12.79 -13.21 -12.71
CA LEU A 225 13.17 -13.15 -14.12
C LEU A 225 12.88 -14.48 -14.83
N ALA A 226 12.59 -14.39 -16.11
CA ALA A 226 12.42 -15.56 -16.96
C ALA A 226 13.73 -16.36 -17.06
N PRO A 227 13.67 -17.70 -17.10
CA PRO A 227 14.84 -18.52 -17.39
C PRO A 227 15.49 -18.14 -18.73
N GLU A 228 16.81 -18.24 -18.79
CA GLU A 228 17.60 -17.95 -19.98
C GLU A 228 17.17 -18.82 -21.18
N MET A 229 16.79 -20.08 -20.93
CA MET A 229 16.26 -20.97 -21.98
C MET A 229 14.94 -20.48 -22.60
N THR A 230 14.20 -19.61 -21.89
CA THR A 230 12.89 -19.10 -22.33
C THR A 230 13.06 -17.87 -23.19
N VAL A 231 13.87 -16.90 -22.76
CA VAL A 231 14.02 -15.61 -23.46
C VAL A 231 15.27 -15.56 -24.33
N GLY A 232 16.29 -16.37 -24.02
CA GLY A 232 17.61 -16.38 -24.64
C GLY A 232 18.71 -15.82 -23.71
N PRO A 233 19.99 -16.13 -24.02
CA PRO A 233 21.15 -15.58 -23.31
C PRO A 233 21.17 -14.05 -23.36
N ASP A 234 21.60 -13.43 -22.25
CA ASP A 234 21.91 -11.99 -22.15
C ASP A 234 20.77 -11.03 -22.57
N ARG A 235 19.52 -11.52 -22.58
CA ARG A 235 18.35 -10.70 -22.94
C ARG A 235 18.02 -9.64 -21.89
N TYR A 236 18.19 -9.98 -20.62
CA TYR A 236 18.04 -9.01 -19.55
C TYR A 236 19.30 -8.18 -19.43
N LYS A 237 19.12 -6.86 -19.50
CA LYS A 237 20.14 -5.87 -19.24
C LYS A 237 19.83 -5.18 -17.91
N GLN A 238 20.79 -4.44 -17.38
CA GLN A 238 20.61 -3.64 -16.17
C GLN A 238 20.97 -2.18 -16.44
N PHE A 239 20.27 -1.28 -15.77
CA PHE A 239 20.69 0.12 -15.61
C PHE A 239 20.50 0.51 -14.15
N THR A 240 21.19 1.56 -13.72
CA THR A 240 21.08 2.10 -12.35
C THR A 240 20.34 3.43 -12.40
N ASP A 241 19.26 3.54 -11.64
CA ASP A 241 18.55 4.81 -11.45
C ASP A 241 19.39 5.73 -10.56
N SER A 242 19.89 6.82 -11.16
CA SER A 242 20.75 7.79 -10.47
C SER A 242 20.09 8.48 -9.27
N ARG A 243 18.75 8.45 -9.17
CA ARG A 243 18.00 9.15 -8.12
C ARG A 243 18.04 8.42 -6.78
N ASN A 244 18.17 7.10 -6.78
CA ASN A 244 18.23 6.27 -5.57
C ASN A 244 19.35 5.22 -5.57
N GLY A 245 20.13 5.11 -6.65
CA GLY A 245 21.21 4.13 -6.80
C GLY A 245 20.74 2.69 -7.02
N ARG A 246 19.44 2.46 -7.22
CA ARG A 246 18.89 1.11 -7.46
C ARG A 246 19.13 0.67 -8.88
N SER A 247 19.62 -0.55 -9.05
CA SER A 247 19.71 -1.20 -10.35
C SER A 247 18.41 -1.93 -10.69
N TYR A 248 17.96 -1.82 -11.93
CA TYR A 248 16.78 -2.48 -12.45
C TYR A 248 17.12 -3.32 -13.68
N TYR A 249 16.54 -4.51 -13.76
CA TYR A 249 16.53 -5.31 -14.97
C TYR A 249 15.54 -4.76 -16.00
N TYR A 250 15.91 -4.82 -17.28
CA TYR A 250 15.04 -4.49 -18.40
C TYR A 250 15.30 -5.42 -19.59
N ILE A 251 14.33 -5.50 -20.49
CA ILE A 251 14.34 -6.38 -21.65
C ILE A 251 13.61 -5.74 -22.83
N THR A 252 14.06 -6.01 -24.05
CA THR A 252 13.34 -5.67 -25.28
C THR A 252 12.48 -6.84 -25.71
N ILE A 253 11.17 -6.60 -25.88
CA ILE A 253 10.16 -7.59 -26.25
C ILE A 253 9.58 -7.19 -27.61
N THR A 254 9.58 -8.11 -28.57
CA THR A 254 8.96 -7.92 -29.90
C THR A 254 7.60 -8.61 -29.94
N GLY A 255 6.64 -8.03 -30.64
CA GLY A 255 5.29 -8.55 -30.76
C GLY A 255 4.45 -7.72 -31.72
N LYS A 256 3.14 -7.63 -31.44
CA LYS A 256 2.21 -6.83 -32.25
C LYS A 256 1.56 -5.71 -31.46
N ASP A 257 1.40 -4.55 -32.06
CA ASP A 257 0.62 -3.45 -31.50
C ASP A 257 -0.90 -3.73 -31.59
N THR A 258 -1.70 -2.81 -31.05
CA THR A 258 -3.17 -2.88 -31.10
C THR A 258 -3.76 -2.81 -32.51
N SER A 259 -2.98 -2.36 -33.50
CA SER A 259 -3.35 -2.34 -34.93
C SER A 259 -2.92 -3.61 -35.67
N GLY A 260 -2.24 -4.54 -35.00
CA GLY A 260 -1.72 -5.78 -35.56
C GLY A 260 -0.39 -5.65 -36.29
N ASN A 261 0.26 -4.48 -36.24
CA ASN A 261 1.58 -4.25 -36.85
C ASN A 261 2.69 -4.79 -35.95
N ALA A 262 3.82 -5.17 -36.54
CA ALA A 262 4.99 -5.55 -35.77
C ALA A 262 5.50 -4.36 -34.95
N ASN A 263 5.78 -4.59 -33.66
CA ASN A 263 6.20 -3.57 -32.71
C ASN A 263 7.24 -4.15 -31.74
N SER A 264 8.04 -3.27 -31.14
CA SER A 264 8.97 -3.61 -30.04
C SER A 264 8.78 -2.69 -28.86
N VAL A 265 9.01 -3.22 -27.66
CA VAL A 265 8.95 -2.45 -26.42
C VAL A 265 10.16 -2.82 -25.57
N THR A 266 10.97 -1.84 -25.20
CA THR A 266 12.03 -2.01 -24.19
C THR A 266 11.49 -1.60 -22.82
N VAL A 267 11.34 -2.55 -21.90
CA VAL A 267 10.58 -2.38 -20.66
C VAL A 267 11.34 -2.85 -19.42
N MET A 268 11.12 -2.20 -18.29
CA MET A 268 11.60 -2.70 -16.99
C MET A 268 10.96 -4.05 -16.66
N ALA A 269 11.78 -5.02 -16.26
CA ALA A 269 11.35 -6.33 -15.78
C ALA A 269 10.94 -6.32 -14.30
N GLU A 270 11.23 -5.22 -13.62
CA GLU A 270 10.88 -4.96 -12.22
C GLU A 270 9.93 -3.75 -12.12
N ASN A 271 9.16 -3.69 -11.03
CA ASN A 271 8.35 -2.52 -10.71
C ASN A 271 9.23 -1.39 -10.16
N LEU A 272 8.88 -0.14 -10.47
CA LEU A 272 9.61 1.04 -10.03
C LEU A 272 9.50 1.21 -8.50
N ASN A 273 10.59 1.62 -7.86
CA ASN A 273 10.71 1.78 -6.40
C ASN A 273 11.51 3.05 -6.08
N ILE A 274 10.86 4.21 -6.19
CA ILE A 274 11.47 5.54 -6.06
C ILE A 274 10.61 6.41 -5.13
N GLY A 275 11.20 7.43 -4.51
CA GLY A 275 10.51 8.38 -3.64
C GLY A 275 10.77 8.19 -2.14
N GLU A 276 10.00 8.89 -1.31
CA GLU A 276 9.96 8.76 0.15
C GLU A 276 8.79 7.84 0.55
N MET A 277 8.99 6.92 1.49
CA MET A 277 7.90 6.03 1.91
C MET A 277 6.94 6.81 2.82
N ILE A 278 5.68 6.84 2.44
CA ILE A 278 4.58 7.26 3.31
C ILE A 278 3.69 6.09 3.69
N ARG A 279 2.88 6.29 4.74
CA ARG A 279 1.96 5.25 5.20
C ARG A 279 0.72 5.19 4.31
N GLY A 280 0.21 3.99 4.02
CA GLY A 280 -1.00 3.78 3.19
C GLY A 280 -2.28 4.46 3.70
N ARG A 281 -2.29 4.91 4.96
CA ARG A 281 -3.37 5.73 5.54
C ARG A 281 -3.33 7.22 5.18
N LYS A 282 -2.31 7.66 4.45
CA LYS A 282 -2.14 9.02 3.93
C LYS A 282 -2.20 9.00 2.41
N ASN A 283 -2.68 10.07 1.80
CA ASN A 283 -2.53 10.28 0.36
C ASN A 283 -1.13 10.78 0.03
N GLN A 284 -0.74 10.65 -1.23
CA GLN A 284 0.46 11.27 -1.80
C GLN A 284 0.07 12.69 -2.23
N GLU A 285 0.43 13.66 -1.41
CA GLU A 285 -0.03 15.07 -1.48
C GLU A 285 1.13 16.08 -1.50
N ASP A 286 2.38 15.65 -1.27
CA ASP A 286 3.54 16.55 -1.35
C ASP A 286 4.08 16.62 -2.78
N ASP A 287 3.49 17.50 -3.59
CA ASP A 287 3.86 17.72 -5.00
C ASP A 287 5.35 18.14 -5.21
N SER A 288 6.11 18.40 -4.14
CA SER A 288 7.53 18.75 -4.22
C SER A 288 8.47 17.53 -4.14
N LYS A 289 7.91 16.34 -3.88
CA LYS A 289 8.65 15.10 -3.68
C LYS A 289 7.93 13.95 -4.34
N ILE A 290 8.70 12.94 -4.71
CA ILE A 290 8.11 11.67 -5.08
C ILE A 290 7.80 10.92 -3.78
N GLU A 291 6.56 10.50 -3.58
CA GLU A 291 6.10 9.69 -2.46
C GLU A 291 5.81 8.26 -2.96
N ARG A 292 5.94 7.24 -2.11
CA ARG A 292 5.53 5.87 -2.43
C ARG A 292 4.88 5.18 -1.24
N TYR A 293 4.02 4.21 -1.52
CA TYR A 293 3.65 3.21 -0.53
C TYR A 293 4.50 1.97 -0.70
N CYS A 294 4.93 1.41 0.43
CA CYS A 294 5.42 0.05 0.50
C CYS A 294 4.33 -0.82 1.11
N TYR A 295 4.09 -2.00 0.55
CA TYR A 295 3.06 -2.90 1.05
C TYR A 295 3.27 -3.16 2.56
N ASP A 296 2.18 -3.07 3.34
CA ASP A 296 2.18 -3.11 4.81
C ASP A 296 3.02 -2.04 5.53
N ASN A 297 3.39 -0.97 4.83
CA ASN A 297 4.31 0.08 5.30
C ASN A 297 5.71 -0.46 5.64
N ASP A 298 6.15 -1.52 4.96
CA ASP A 298 7.47 -2.14 5.14
C ASP A 298 8.34 -1.94 3.89
N THR A 299 9.45 -1.24 4.05
CA THR A 299 10.39 -0.96 2.93
C THR A 299 11.01 -2.22 2.32
N THR A 300 11.06 -3.33 3.06
CA THR A 300 11.54 -4.62 2.52
C THR A 300 10.56 -5.21 1.49
N ASN A 301 9.26 -4.92 1.62
CA ASN A 301 8.27 -5.27 0.60
C ASN A 301 8.40 -4.40 -0.64
N CYS A 302 8.76 -3.12 -0.49
CA CYS A 302 9.11 -2.27 -1.63
C CYS A 302 10.33 -2.80 -2.38
N ASP A 303 11.33 -3.29 -1.65
CA ASP A 303 12.51 -3.88 -2.28
C ASP A 303 12.10 -5.03 -3.21
N ARG A 304 11.24 -5.93 -2.72
CA ARG A 304 10.76 -7.12 -3.45
C ARG A 304 9.75 -6.83 -4.56
N TYR A 305 8.72 -6.04 -4.29
CA TYR A 305 7.53 -5.88 -5.15
C TYR A 305 7.48 -4.55 -5.89
N GLY A 306 8.36 -3.61 -5.56
CA GLY A 306 8.27 -2.22 -6.02
C GLY A 306 7.37 -1.35 -5.14
N GLY A 307 7.34 -0.06 -5.45
CA GLY A 307 6.45 0.91 -4.81
C GLY A 307 5.05 0.87 -5.43
N LEU A 308 4.07 1.29 -4.64
CA LEU A 308 2.72 1.58 -5.11
C LEU A 308 2.49 3.10 -5.11
N TYR A 309 1.83 3.61 -6.14
CA TYR A 309 1.64 5.04 -6.39
C TYR A 309 0.18 5.30 -6.80
N GLN A 310 -0.39 6.40 -6.29
CA GLN A 310 -1.62 7.00 -6.80
C GLN A 310 -1.36 7.51 -8.22
N TRP A 311 -2.42 7.73 -8.98
CA TRP A 311 -2.28 8.07 -10.40
C TRP A 311 -1.56 9.41 -10.60
N ALA A 312 -1.93 10.46 -9.86
CA ALA A 312 -1.27 11.77 -9.97
C ALA A 312 0.24 11.68 -9.65
N GLU A 313 0.58 10.93 -8.60
CA GLU A 313 1.97 10.65 -8.21
C GLU A 313 2.72 9.92 -9.33
N MET A 314 2.16 8.82 -9.87
CA MET A 314 2.75 8.10 -11.00
C MET A 314 3.00 9.03 -12.19
N MET A 315 2.05 9.93 -12.47
CA MET A 315 2.11 10.88 -13.57
C MET A 315 3.06 12.05 -13.31
N ASP A 316 3.62 12.21 -12.11
CA ASP A 316 4.38 13.41 -11.72
C ASP A 316 3.54 14.70 -11.96
N LEU A 317 2.27 14.63 -11.54
CA LEU A 317 1.29 15.71 -11.63
C LEU A 317 0.81 16.13 -10.24
N PRO A 318 0.29 17.36 -10.06
CA PRO A 318 -0.25 17.81 -8.78
C PRO A 318 -1.28 16.83 -8.22
N SER A 319 -1.21 16.55 -6.92
CA SER A 319 -2.08 15.59 -6.22
C SER A 319 -3.58 15.84 -6.40
N GLU A 320 -3.98 17.10 -6.62
CA GLU A 320 -5.35 17.47 -6.99
C GLU A 320 -5.88 16.76 -8.24
N CYS A 321 -4.99 16.32 -9.15
CA CYS A 321 -5.31 15.52 -10.34
C CYS A 321 -5.89 14.14 -10.01
N ASN A 322 -5.83 13.68 -8.76
CA ASN A 322 -6.58 12.50 -8.30
C ASN A 322 -8.09 12.77 -8.17
N THR A 323 -8.50 14.05 -8.14
CA THR A 323 -9.90 14.48 -7.90
C THR A 323 -10.47 15.37 -9.01
N LYS A 324 -9.65 15.78 -9.97
CA LYS A 324 -10.08 16.49 -11.19
C LYS A 324 -9.38 15.95 -12.45
N SER A 325 -9.89 16.34 -13.61
CA SER A 325 -9.20 16.07 -14.87
C SER A 325 -7.96 16.94 -15.00
N CYS A 326 -6.86 16.32 -15.43
CA CYS A 326 -5.60 16.94 -15.81
C CYS A 326 -5.15 16.43 -17.18
N ALA A 327 -6.10 16.06 -18.05
CA ALA A 327 -5.84 15.52 -19.38
C ALA A 327 -4.98 16.48 -20.25
N ASP A 328 -5.07 17.79 -20.02
CA ASP A 328 -4.30 18.82 -20.69
C ASP A 328 -2.80 18.82 -20.32
N GLN A 329 -2.44 18.19 -19.20
CA GLN A 329 -1.05 18.06 -18.74
C GLN A 329 -0.39 16.76 -19.20
N ILE A 330 -1.20 15.81 -19.71
CA ILE A 330 -0.71 14.55 -20.27
C ILE A 330 -0.03 14.84 -21.60
N LYS A 331 1.18 14.30 -21.76
CA LYS A 331 2.01 14.50 -22.96
C LYS A 331 2.13 13.18 -23.69
N GLU A 332 2.34 13.25 -25.00
CA GLU A 332 2.84 12.08 -25.71
C GLU A 332 4.14 11.60 -25.07
N ASN A 333 4.29 10.28 -24.93
CA ASN A 333 5.43 9.68 -24.23
C ASN A 333 5.62 10.21 -22.80
N HIS A 334 4.51 10.39 -22.06
CA HIS A 334 4.52 10.97 -20.72
C HIS A 334 5.52 10.27 -19.79
N GLN A 335 6.50 11.03 -19.30
CA GLN A 335 7.57 10.49 -18.47
C GLN A 335 7.05 10.03 -17.10
N GLY A 336 6.25 10.86 -16.44
CA GLY A 336 5.88 10.66 -15.03
C GLY A 336 7.10 10.47 -14.13
N ILE A 337 6.96 9.62 -13.12
CA ILE A 337 8.06 9.29 -12.18
C ILE A 337 9.13 8.36 -12.77
N CYS A 338 9.01 7.97 -14.03
CA CYS A 338 10.03 7.16 -14.69
C CYS A 338 11.37 7.93 -14.80
N PRO A 339 12.52 7.23 -14.80
CA PRO A 339 13.82 7.87 -14.97
C PRO A 339 13.93 8.58 -16.31
N THR A 340 14.84 9.54 -16.43
CA THR A 340 15.13 10.20 -17.72
C THR A 340 15.48 9.18 -18.80
N GLY A 341 14.89 9.35 -20.00
CA GLY A 341 14.99 8.38 -21.10
C GLY A 341 13.99 7.23 -21.04
N TRP A 342 13.15 7.19 -20.01
CA TRP A 342 12.03 6.28 -19.86
C TRP A 342 10.71 7.05 -19.80
N ARG A 343 9.62 6.37 -20.09
CA ARG A 343 8.24 6.87 -20.00
C ARG A 343 7.34 5.84 -19.35
N LEU A 344 6.16 6.27 -18.92
CA LEU A 344 5.13 5.37 -18.40
C LEU A 344 4.68 4.38 -19.48
N LEU A 345 4.45 3.14 -19.04
CA LEU A 345 3.86 2.09 -19.88
C LEU A 345 2.45 2.51 -20.34
N THR A 346 2.19 2.42 -21.64
CA THR A 346 0.86 2.64 -22.23
C THR A 346 0.12 1.31 -22.42
N TYR A 347 -1.18 1.38 -22.70
CA TYR A 347 -1.95 0.19 -23.04
C TYR A 347 -1.40 -0.50 -24.30
N ASN A 348 -0.96 0.27 -25.30
CA ASN A 348 -0.40 -0.30 -26.53
C ASN A 348 0.91 -1.04 -26.27
N ASP A 349 1.78 -0.52 -25.40
CA ASP A 349 3.01 -1.21 -25.00
C ASP A 349 2.68 -2.53 -24.29
N MET A 350 1.74 -2.50 -23.34
CA MET A 350 1.34 -3.70 -22.62
C MET A 350 0.67 -4.72 -23.54
N TYR A 351 -0.11 -4.25 -24.52
CA TYR A 351 -0.69 -5.09 -25.55
C TYR A 351 0.40 -5.78 -26.38
N THR A 352 1.46 -5.08 -26.79
CA THR A 352 2.62 -5.69 -27.47
C THR A 352 3.33 -6.71 -26.60
N ILE A 353 3.49 -6.44 -25.30
CA ILE A 353 4.10 -7.40 -24.37
C ILE A 353 3.24 -8.65 -24.21
N VAL A 354 1.92 -8.52 -24.08
CA VAL A 354 0.99 -9.65 -23.99
C VAL A 354 0.97 -10.45 -25.29
N ASN A 355 1.03 -9.79 -26.43
CA ASN A 355 1.04 -10.40 -27.76
C ASN A 355 2.46 -10.54 -28.33
N ALA A 356 3.45 -10.75 -27.45
CA ALA A 356 4.83 -10.95 -27.83
C ALA A 356 5.03 -12.18 -28.70
N ASP A 357 6.04 -12.15 -29.56
CA ASP A 357 6.40 -13.26 -30.42
C ASP A 357 6.70 -14.51 -29.57
N GLY A 358 6.02 -15.61 -29.87
CA GLY A 358 6.15 -16.87 -29.13
C GLY A 358 5.31 -16.96 -27.85
N ASN A 359 4.67 -15.87 -27.39
CA ASN A 359 3.74 -15.96 -26.28
C ASN A 359 2.38 -16.51 -26.72
N LYS A 360 2.06 -17.72 -26.28
CA LYS A 360 0.78 -18.38 -26.55
C LYS A 360 -0.19 -18.36 -25.35
N TYR A 361 0.23 -17.76 -24.24
CA TYR A 361 -0.47 -17.83 -22.96
C TYR A 361 -1.10 -16.49 -22.56
N GLY A 362 -1.09 -15.49 -23.46
CA GLY A 362 -1.61 -14.15 -23.18
C GLY A 362 -1.00 -13.57 -21.89
N ILE A 363 -1.85 -13.12 -20.98
CA ILE A 363 -1.43 -12.48 -19.71
C ILE A 363 -0.70 -13.45 -18.77
N GLU A 364 -0.91 -14.76 -18.88
CA GLU A 364 -0.18 -15.73 -18.05
C GLU A 364 1.30 -15.81 -18.46
N GLY A 365 1.59 -15.56 -19.73
CA GLY A 365 2.94 -15.51 -20.28
C GLY A 365 3.76 -14.31 -19.81
N VAL A 366 3.11 -13.25 -19.33
CA VAL A 366 3.82 -12.04 -18.83
C VAL A 366 4.08 -12.11 -17.32
N ARG A 367 3.35 -12.95 -16.59
CA ARG A 367 3.52 -13.15 -15.14
C ARG A 367 4.78 -13.94 -14.85
N ALA A 368 5.51 -13.51 -13.81
CA ALA A 368 6.64 -14.26 -13.29
C ALA A 368 6.19 -15.64 -12.76
N ILE A 369 7.09 -16.62 -12.79
CA ILE A 369 6.79 -17.99 -12.32
C ILE A 369 6.30 -18.02 -10.87
N PRO A 370 6.93 -17.30 -9.91
CA PRO A 370 6.41 -17.27 -8.54
C PRO A 370 5.04 -16.58 -8.39
N PHE A 371 4.54 -15.90 -9.43
CA PHE A 371 3.22 -15.28 -9.50
C PHE A 371 2.25 -16.05 -10.42
N GLY A 372 2.41 -17.37 -10.51
CA GLY A 372 1.49 -18.25 -11.24
C GLY A 372 1.48 -18.04 -12.75
N GLY A 373 2.60 -17.61 -13.32
CA GLY A 373 2.78 -17.41 -14.76
C GLY A 373 3.84 -18.31 -15.38
N TYR A 374 3.98 -18.20 -16.70
CA TYR A 374 5.02 -18.91 -17.47
C TYR A 374 6.23 -18.02 -17.78
N ASN A 375 6.08 -16.70 -17.64
CA ASN A 375 7.08 -15.69 -17.98
C ASN A 375 7.75 -15.89 -19.35
N THR A 376 6.97 -16.33 -20.35
CA THR A 376 7.43 -16.59 -21.72
C THR A 376 7.93 -15.34 -22.42
N THR A 377 7.42 -14.17 -22.04
CA THR A 377 7.80 -12.88 -22.65
C THR A 377 9.05 -12.27 -22.03
N GLY A 378 9.37 -12.67 -20.80
CA GLY A 378 10.39 -12.02 -19.98
C GLY A 378 9.93 -10.74 -19.28
N TYR A 379 8.66 -10.37 -19.38
CA TYR A 379 8.17 -9.19 -18.68
C TYR A 379 8.28 -9.35 -17.16
N SER A 380 8.14 -10.55 -16.61
CA SER A 380 8.37 -10.83 -15.17
C SER A 380 7.43 -10.04 -14.24
N LEU A 381 6.14 -9.98 -14.56
CA LEU A 381 5.14 -9.29 -13.73
C LEU A 381 4.98 -9.98 -12.37
N VAL A 382 5.02 -9.19 -11.28
CA VAL A 382 4.96 -9.67 -9.90
C VAL A 382 3.63 -9.28 -9.22
N GLY A 383 3.18 -10.14 -8.30
CA GLY A 383 1.99 -9.93 -7.48
C GLY A 383 2.20 -8.92 -6.36
N ALA A 384 2.28 -7.63 -6.69
CA ALA A 384 2.58 -6.58 -5.71
C ALA A 384 1.39 -6.22 -4.78
N GLY A 385 0.22 -6.80 -5.00
CA GLY A 385 -1.01 -6.35 -4.36
C GLY A 385 -1.38 -4.94 -4.81
N TYR A 386 -2.10 -4.25 -3.94
CA TYR A 386 -2.51 -2.86 -4.14
C TYR A 386 -2.82 -2.20 -2.81
N LEU A 387 -2.90 -0.87 -2.82
CA LEU A 387 -3.48 -0.08 -1.74
C LEU A 387 -4.84 0.46 -2.21
N TRP A 388 -5.92 0.01 -1.58
CA TRP A 388 -7.27 0.48 -1.91
C TRP A 388 -8.00 0.98 -0.67
N ASN A 389 -8.55 2.19 -0.73
CA ASN A 389 -9.23 2.82 0.42
C ASN A 389 -8.36 2.75 1.69
N SER A 390 -7.06 3.05 1.53
CA SER A 390 -6.05 2.99 2.59
C SER A 390 -5.79 1.60 3.20
N VAL A 391 -6.17 0.51 2.52
CA VAL A 391 -5.93 -0.87 2.96
C VAL A 391 -5.10 -1.63 1.92
N PHE A 392 -3.98 -2.21 2.36
CA PHE A 392 -3.17 -3.11 1.54
C PHE A 392 -3.84 -4.46 1.41
N LYS A 393 -3.94 -5.00 0.21
CA LYS A 393 -4.55 -6.33 -0.04
C LYS A 393 -3.83 -7.11 -1.14
N ASN A 394 -3.96 -8.42 -1.04
CA ASN A 394 -3.71 -9.38 -2.12
C ASN A 394 -2.28 -9.36 -2.69
N VAL A 395 -1.26 -9.04 -1.88
CA VAL A 395 0.13 -9.36 -2.24
C VAL A 395 0.26 -10.86 -2.59
N ASP A 396 1.14 -11.17 -3.54
CA ASP A 396 1.33 -12.47 -4.19
C ASP A 396 0.09 -13.04 -4.91
N SER A 397 -1.06 -12.37 -4.86
CA SER A 397 -2.33 -12.88 -5.42
C SER A 397 -2.84 -12.05 -6.59
N ILE A 398 -2.69 -10.73 -6.53
CA ILE A 398 -3.16 -9.78 -7.54
C ILE A 398 -2.10 -8.69 -7.76
N THR A 399 -2.08 -8.11 -8.94
CA THR A 399 -1.34 -6.89 -9.24
C THR A 399 -2.15 -5.99 -10.16
N TYR A 400 -1.99 -4.68 -9.96
CA TYR A 400 -2.65 -3.63 -10.73
C TYR A 400 -1.64 -2.57 -11.15
N TRP A 401 -1.89 -1.92 -12.29
CA TRP A 401 -1.12 -0.79 -12.78
C TRP A 401 -2.04 0.15 -13.57
N TYR A 402 -1.70 1.44 -13.54
CA TYR A 402 -2.35 2.44 -14.37
C TYR A 402 -1.67 2.59 -15.72
N TYR A 403 -2.38 3.22 -16.65
CA TYR A 403 -1.85 3.82 -17.87
C TYR A 403 -1.88 5.35 -17.75
N PRO A 404 -1.05 6.07 -18.53
CA PRO A 404 -1.02 7.54 -18.55
C PRO A 404 -2.20 8.14 -19.33
N GLU A 405 -3.42 7.67 -19.04
CA GLU A 405 -4.67 8.04 -19.70
C GLU A 405 -5.79 8.16 -18.66
N GLU A 406 -6.58 9.22 -18.75
CA GLU A 406 -7.80 9.34 -17.95
C GLU A 406 -8.92 8.46 -18.49
N ASP A 407 -9.83 8.08 -17.59
CA ASP A 407 -11.06 7.37 -17.94
C ASP A 407 -12.20 7.80 -17.01
N VAL A 408 -13.43 7.39 -17.29
CA VAL A 408 -14.61 7.71 -16.47
C VAL A 408 -15.03 6.45 -15.72
N VAL A 409 -14.95 6.47 -14.37
CA VAL A 409 -15.31 5.30 -13.54
C VAL A 409 -16.83 5.12 -13.47
N GLU A 410 -17.55 6.22 -13.30
CA GLU A 410 -19.02 6.28 -13.30
C GLU A 410 -19.45 7.61 -13.91
N GLU A 411 -20.65 7.69 -14.51
CA GLU A 411 -21.15 8.95 -15.10
C GLU A 411 -21.21 10.11 -14.08
N SER A 412 -21.35 9.79 -12.79
CA SER A 412 -21.36 10.73 -11.66
C SER A 412 -19.97 11.07 -11.12
N SER A 413 -18.94 10.30 -11.49
CA SER A 413 -17.55 10.44 -11.03
C SER A 413 -16.60 10.47 -12.24
N PRO A 414 -16.45 11.64 -12.88
CA PRO A 414 -15.77 11.78 -14.17
C PRO A 414 -14.24 11.69 -14.10
N VAL A 415 -13.68 11.24 -12.97
CA VAL A 415 -12.25 11.39 -12.67
C VAL A 415 -11.60 10.05 -12.33
N GLY A 416 -11.48 9.21 -13.34
CA GLY A 416 -10.75 7.95 -13.29
C GLY A 416 -9.49 7.96 -14.13
N ALA A 417 -8.80 6.82 -14.10
CA ALA A 417 -7.70 6.50 -14.98
C ALA A 417 -7.90 5.12 -15.59
N LYS A 418 -7.39 4.92 -16.80
CA LYS A 418 -7.30 3.58 -17.37
C LYS A 418 -6.31 2.75 -16.57
N ALA A 419 -6.70 1.54 -16.24
CA ALA A 419 -5.87 0.59 -15.52
C ALA A 419 -6.05 -0.82 -16.09
N SER A 420 -5.07 -1.68 -15.82
CA SER A 420 -5.18 -3.12 -16.01
C SER A 420 -4.73 -3.83 -14.74
N GLY A 421 -5.12 -5.10 -14.63
CA GLY A 421 -4.69 -5.96 -13.54
C GLY A 421 -4.80 -7.42 -13.91
N THR A 422 -4.13 -8.26 -13.14
CA THR A 422 -4.23 -9.70 -13.27
C THR A 422 -4.05 -10.35 -11.91
N SER A 423 -4.69 -11.51 -11.74
CA SER A 423 -4.49 -12.38 -10.57
C SER A 423 -3.61 -13.57 -10.95
N VAL A 424 -3.19 -14.34 -9.95
CA VAL A 424 -2.46 -15.61 -10.14
C VAL A 424 -3.15 -16.59 -11.08
N SER A 425 -4.47 -16.50 -11.22
CA SER A 425 -5.29 -17.37 -12.08
C SER A 425 -5.98 -16.62 -13.22
N GLY A 426 -5.65 -15.34 -13.43
CA GLY A 426 -6.28 -14.52 -14.46
C GLY A 426 -5.80 -14.92 -15.86
N THR A 427 -6.73 -15.10 -16.79
CA THR A 427 -6.44 -15.45 -18.19
C THR A 427 -6.65 -14.28 -19.14
N ASP A 428 -7.43 -13.28 -18.70
CA ASP A 428 -7.89 -12.21 -19.57
C ASP A 428 -7.02 -10.96 -19.40
N PHE A 429 -6.79 -10.27 -20.52
CA PHE A 429 -6.14 -8.97 -20.55
C PHE A 429 -7.10 -7.93 -21.13
N MET A 430 -7.48 -6.97 -20.30
CA MET A 430 -8.28 -5.81 -20.67
C MET A 430 -7.87 -4.61 -19.83
N PHE A 431 -8.24 -3.42 -20.28
CA PHE A 431 -8.23 -2.23 -19.44
C PHE A 431 -9.63 -1.95 -18.91
N TYR A 432 -9.71 -1.15 -17.85
CA TYR A 432 -10.94 -0.66 -17.26
C TYR A 432 -10.66 0.66 -16.53
N ALA A 433 -11.70 1.42 -16.25
CA ALA A 433 -11.60 2.65 -15.47
C ALA A 433 -11.39 2.34 -13.98
N GLN A 434 -10.51 3.10 -13.32
CA GLN A 434 -10.23 3.02 -11.89
C GLN A 434 -10.12 4.38 -11.24
N TYR A 435 -10.41 4.43 -9.94
CA TYR A 435 -10.20 5.63 -9.13
C TYR A 435 -8.72 5.95 -9.04
N LYS A 436 -8.34 7.18 -9.35
CA LYS A 436 -6.95 7.67 -9.33
C LYS A 436 -6.27 7.61 -7.95
N THR A 437 -7.08 7.53 -6.88
CA THR A 437 -6.62 7.51 -5.49
C THR A 437 -6.09 6.15 -5.01
N GLN A 438 -6.19 5.08 -5.81
CA GLN A 438 -5.63 3.78 -5.41
C GLN A 438 -4.13 3.70 -5.68
N GLY A 439 -3.39 3.05 -4.79
CA GLY A 439 -1.96 2.81 -4.97
C GLY A 439 -1.70 1.55 -5.80
N MET A 440 -1.07 1.71 -6.96
CA MET A 440 -0.79 0.64 -7.93
C MET A 440 0.67 0.60 -8.33
N SER A 441 1.12 -0.53 -8.87
CA SER A 441 2.51 -0.70 -9.33
C SER A 441 2.78 0.09 -10.60
N VAL A 442 4.02 0.54 -10.76
CA VAL A 442 4.45 1.30 -11.94
C VAL A 442 5.55 0.57 -12.67
N ARG A 443 5.45 0.53 -14.01
CA ARG A 443 6.45 0.01 -14.93
C ARG A 443 6.75 1.07 -15.97
N CYS A 444 8.03 1.16 -16.34
CA CYS A 444 8.50 2.14 -17.30
C CYS A 444 9.03 1.44 -18.56
N VAL A 445 8.87 2.11 -19.69
CA VAL A 445 9.42 1.69 -21.00
C VAL A 445 10.39 2.75 -21.50
N MET A 446 11.42 2.34 -22.23
CA MET A 446 12.40 3.25 -22.81
C MET A 446 11.74 4.08 -23.93
N VAL A 447 12.09 5.36 -24.02
CA VAL A 447 11.69 6.20 -25.16
C VAL A 447 12.55 5.78 -26.35
N GLU A 448 11.93 5.33 -27.44
CA GLU A 448 12.61 4.91 -28.67
C GLU A 448 13.01 6.09 -29.57
#